data_AF-A0A3D5K5J3-F1
#
_entry.id   AF-A0A3D5K5J3-F1
#
_cell.length_a   1.000
_cell.length_b   1.000
_cell.length_c   1.000
_cell.angle_alpha   90.00
_cell.angle_beta   90.00
_cell.angle_gamma   90.00
#
_symmetry.space_group_name_H-M   'P 1'
#
loop_
_entity.id
_entity.type
_entity.pdbx_description
1 polymer ?
#
loop_
_entity_poly.entity_id
_entity_poly.type
_entity_poly.pdbx_seq_one_letter_code
_entity_poly.pdbx_strand_id
1 'polypeptide(L)'
;MPVAVPFPEVQPDGYEWLGDELAFDPTLHLDIRPPTGVTMLTDLGYQLDEIATTATPLAFSTPFRILSDEGAAVLLDTARRLRAFQTNARDRIENMVRGGCYRSRWLRDLCLSSEVTEMMAEVYGTAVAPHTMPLHLGHLNYEPASLGDAVDKWHHDTLALDYVMMVSDPTTLPGGRFEIFLGTKHDAATLAAAGKRPPTDRVLVPDFPGPGWAIALHGNMVVHRGAPLDSAAERITMVNGYVSLDRSCDDQSRSRDLVGVDDPALLATEWTRHAAWRGVGRLQKLVDDLPFGIDNERAADRLEAAITDVQQAIRDLRADPMPMEHYERGIE
;
A
#
# COMPACT_ATOMS: atom_id res chain seq x y z
N MET A 1 -7.61 13.11 -15.28
CA MET A 1 -7.72 11.77 -14.67
C MET A 1 -8.95 11.74 -13.77
N PRO A 2 -9.76 10.65 -13.75
CA PRO A 2 -10.85 10.52 -12.79
C PRO A 2 -10.28 10.48 -11.38
N VAL A 3 -10.74 11.37 -10.50
CA VAL A 3 -10.40 11.32 -9.07
C VAL A 3 -11.37 10.33 -8.42
N ALA A 4 -10.85 9.44 -7.57
CA ALA A 4 -11.68 8.55 -6.76
C ALA A 4 -12.35 9.35 -5.62
N VAL A 5 -12.12 9.00 -4.35
CA VAL A 5 -12.52 9.85 -3.22
C VAL A 5 -11.47 10.96 -3.07
N PRO A 6 -11.86 12.24 -3.12
CA PRO A 6 -10.92 13.35 -2.99
C PRO A 6 -10.31 13.39 -1.58
N PHE A 7 -9.09 13.90 -1.48
CA PHE A 7 -8.48 14.18 -0.18
C PHE A 7 -9.35 15.18 0.61
N PRO A 8 -9.58 14.98 1.92
CA PRO A 8 -10.45 15.85 2.71
C PRO A 8 -9.96 17.31 2.73
N GLU A 9 -10.90 18.24 2.54
CA GLU A 9 -10.61 19.69 2.65
C GLU A 9 -10.40 20.13 4.10
N VAL A 10 -10.96 19.39 5.06
CA VAL A 10 -10.86 19.66 6.50
C VAL A 10 -9.77 18.80 7.12
N GLN A 11 -8.89 19.45 7.87
CA GLN A 11 -7.84 18.77 8.62
C GLN A 11 -8.43 18.05 9.83
N PRO A 12 -8.06 16.80 10.10
CA PRO A 12 -8.44 16.10 11.31
C PRO A 12 -7.84 16.76 12.56
N ASP A 13 -8.54 16.66 13.69
CA ASP A 13 -8.05 17.17 14.98
C ASP A 13 -6.70 16.52 15.33
N GLY A 14 -5.73 17.34 15.75
CA GLY A 14 -4.38 16.89 16.13
C GLY A 14 -3.45 16.53 14.97
N TYR A 15 -3.86 16.80 13.72
CA TYR A 15 -3.02 16.61 12.52
C TYR A 15 -2.53 17.93 11.96
N GLU A 16 -1.90 18.80 12.75
CA GLU A 16 -1.45 20.10 12.27
C GLU A 16 -0.46 19.99 11.10
N TRP A 17 -0.56 20.92 10.15
CA TRP A 17 0.43 21.02 9.08
C TRP A 17 1.80 21.39 9.63
N LEU A 18 2.83 20.76 9.10
CA LEU A 18 4.21 21.20 9.19
C LEU A 18 4.31 22.64 8.65
N GLY A 19 5.00 23.51 9.40
CA GLY A 19 5.32 24.88 8.96
C GLY A 19 6.46 24.89 7.94
N ASP A 20 6.69 26.01 7.26
CA ASP A 20 7.90 26.22 6.43
C ASP A 20 8.23 25.08 5.44
N GLU A 21 7.21 24.44 4.87
CA GLU A 21 7.39 23.43 3.82
C GLU A 21 7.62 24.09 2.46
N LEU A 22 8.49 23.50 1.65
CA LEU A 22 8.54 23.80 0.22
C LEU A 22 7.23 23.36 -0.44
N ALA A 23 6.77 24.12 -1.42
CA ALA A 23 5.65 23.68 -2.25
C ALA A 23 6.11 22.54 -3.17
N PHE A 24 5.27 21.52 -3.36
CA PHE A 24 5.57 20.47 -4.33
C PHE A 24 5.45 21.03 -5.76
N ASP A 25 6.58 21.04 -6.47
CA ASP A 25 6.65 21.32 -7.91
C ASP A 25 7.01 20.04 -8.68
N PRO A 26 6.10 19.45 -9.47
CA PRO A 26 6.38 18.23 -10.22
C PRO A 26 7.51 18.42 -11.25
N THR A 27 7.74 19.63 -11.76
CA THR A 27 8.79 19.90 -12.75
C THR A 27 10.19 19.89 -12.15
N LEU A 28 10.30 20.13 -10.84
CA LEU A 28 11.57 20.12 -10.10
C LEU A 28 11.78 18.80 -9.35
N HIS A 29 10.72 18.27 -8.73
CA HIS A 29 10.84 17.16 -7.80
C HIS A 29 10.66 15.78 -8.44
N LEU A 30 10.08 15.68 -9.64
CA LEU A 30 9.90 14.41 -10.33
C LEU A 30 10.97 14.19 -11.40
N ASP A 31 11.41 12.94 -11.53
CA ASP A 31 12.23 12.39 -12.62
C ASP A 31 11.70 10.98 -12.92
N ILE A 32 10.47 10.93 -13.44
CA ILE A 32 9.76 9.68 -13.69
C ILE A 32 10.44 8.93 -14.82
N ARG A 33 10.91 7.72 -14.52
CA ARG A 33 11.46 6.78 -15.49
C ARG A 33 10.80 5.43 -15.25
N PRO A 34 10.06 4.88 -16.22
CA PRO A 34 9.28 3.66 -16.02
C PRO A 34 10.18 2.44 -15.78
N PRO A 35 9.65 1.37 -15.16
CA PRO A 35 10.37 0.12 -14.99
C PRO A 35 10.68 -0.54 -16.34
N THR A 36 11.77 -1.31 -16.38
CA THR A 36 12.18 -2.06 -17.58
C THR A 36 11.52 -3.43 -17.68
N GLY A 37 10.85 -3.90 -16.64
CA GLY A 37 10.16 -5.17 -16.62
C GLY A 37 9.18 -5.31 -15.46
N VAL A 38 8.33 -6.32 -15.56
CA VAL A 38 7.35 -6.70 -14.55
C VAL A 38 7.32 -8.22 -14.41
N THR A 39 7.00 -8.68 -13.20
CA THR A 39 6.71 -10.07 -12.85
C THR A 39 5.20 -10.21 -12.70
N MET A 40 4.61 -11.28 -13.24
CA MET A 40 3.18 -11.56 -13.13
C MET A 40 2.88 -12.46 -11.93
N LEU A 41 1.63 -12.44 -11.44
CA LEU A 41 1.18 -13.33 -10.36
C LEU A 41 1.33 -14.81 -10.73
N THR A 42 1.16 -15.16 -12.01
CA THR A 42 1.41 -16.52 -12.51
C THR A 42 2.85 -16.97 -12.34
N ASP A 43 3.82 -16.04 -12.45
CA ASP A 43 5.25 -16.35 -12.26
C ASP A 43 5.56 -16.67 -10.79
N LEU A 44 4.73 -16.19 -9.85
CA LEU A 44 4.79 -16.53 -8.43
C LEU A 44 4.02 -17.82 -8.06
N GLY A 45 3.27 -18.39 -9.01
CA GLY A 45 2.51 -19.62 -8.84
C GLY A 45 1.02 -19.44 -8.50
N TYR A 46 0.47 -18.22 -8.55
CA TYR A 46 -0.96 -18.00 -8.39
C TYR A 46 -1.75 -18.59 -9.56
N GLN A 47 -2.92 -19.14 -9.25
CA GLN A 47 -3.81 -19.73 -10.25
C GLN A 47 -4.65 -18.66 -10.97
N LEU A 48 -5.10 -18.96 -12.19
CA LEU A 48 -5.83 -17.99 -13.02
C LEU A 48 -7.17 -17.58 -12.42
N ASP A 49 -7.82 -18.46 -11.66
CA ASP A 49 -9.06 -18.17 -10.94
C ASP A 49 -8.84 -17.23 -9.76
N GLU A 50 -7.73 -17.38 -9.03
CA GLU A 50 -7.32 -16.42 -7.99
C GLU A 50 -7.02 -15.04 -8.59
N ILE A 51 -6.39 -15.00 -9.77
CA ILE A 51 -6.03 -13.75 -10.45
C ILE A 51 -7.25 -13.04 -11.02
N ALA A 52 -8.25 -13.79 -11.49
CA ALA A 52 -9.41 -13.25 -12.23
C ALA A 52 -10.24 -12.23 -11.43
N THR A 53 -10.20 -12.27 -10.09
CA THR A 53 -10.94 -11.31 -9.26
C THR A 53 -10.10 -10.13 -8.77
N THR A 54 -8.81 -10.11 -9.13
CA THR A 54 -7.89 -9.05 -8.74
C THR A 54 -7.95 -7.83 -9.65
N ALA A 55 -7.41 -6.70 -9.17
CA ALA A 55 -7.31 -5.47 -9.97
C ALA A 55 -6.35 -5.61 -11.17
N THR A 56 -5.32 -6.43 -11.06
CA THR A 56 -4.27 -6.61 -12.08
C THR A 56 -3.58 -7.96 -11.92
N PRO A 57 -3.18 -8.63 -13.02
CA PRO A 57 -2.35 -9.83 -12.97
C PRO A 57 -0.88 -9.55 -12.63
N LEU A 58 -0.46 -8.28 -12.54
CA LEU A 58 0.91 -7.92 -12.14
C LEU A 58 1.16 -8.33 -10.69
N ALA A 59 2.35 -8.86 -10.41
CA ALA A 59 2.87 -9.08 -9.06
C ALA A 59 3.73 -7.90 -8.61
N PHE A 60 4.84 -7.64 -9.30
CA PHE A 60 5.71 -6.51 -8.99
C PHE A 60 6.52 -6.04 -10.21
N SER A 61 7.04 -4.82 -10.19
CA SER A 61 7.92 -4.27 -11.23
C SER A 61 9.40 -4.48 -10.91
N THR A 62 10.30 -4.27 -11.88
CA THR A 62 11.69 -3.89 -11.56
C THR A 62 11.69 -2.51 -10.87
N PRO A 63 12.74 -2.16 -10.09
CA PRO A 63 12.87 -0.79 -9.56
C PRO A 63 12.90 0.27 -10.67
N PHE A 64 12.33 1.43 -10.38
CA PHE A 64 12.16 2.53 -11.33
C PHE A 64 12.22 3.89 -10.61
N ARG A 65 12.43 4.98 -11.34
CA ARG A 65 12.67 6.30 -10.74
C ARG A 65 11.38 7.11 -10.70
N ILE A 66 11.09 7.75 -9.55
CA ILE A 66 9.98 8.71 -9.41
C ILE A 66 10.53 10.11 -9.11
N LEU A 67 11.40 10.24 -8.11
CA LEU A 67 11.91 11.55 -7.68
C LEU A 67 13.23 11.91 -8.35
N SER A 68 13.40 13.20 -8.63
CA SER A 68 14.71 13.80 -8.88
C SER A 68 15.56 13.78 -7.60
N ASP A 69 16.85 14.12 -7.70
CA ASP A 69 17.71 14.22 -6.51
C ASP A 69 17.19 15.30 -5.53
N GLU A 70 16.66 16.40 -6.07
CA GLU A 70 16.03 17.47 -5.28
C GLU A 70 14.76 16.96 -4.58
N GLY A 71 13.86 16.30 -5.32
CA GLY A 71 12.64 15.74 -4.73
C GLY A 71 12.94 14.71 -3.65
N ALA A 72 13.95 13.87 -3.84
CA ALA A 72 14.38 12.89 -2.85
C ALA A 72 14.95 13.56 -1.59
N ALA A 73 15.70 14.65 -1.73
CA ALA A 73 16.20 15.43 -0.60
C ALA A 73 15.05 16.07 0.22
N VAL A 74 14.03 16.62 -0.46
CA VAL A 74 12.85 17.18 0.22
C VAL A 74 12.04 16.09 0.92
N LEU A 75 11.86 14.91 0.31
CA LEU A 75 11.19 13.78 0.96
C LEU A 75 11.95 13.30 2.21
N LEU A 76 13.28 13.24 2.17
CA LEU A 76 14.10 12.85 3.31
C LEU A 76 13.96 13.84 4.48
N ASP A 77 14.01 15.15 4.21
CA ASP A 77 13.75 16.18 5.22
C ASP A 77 12.34 16.06 5.80
N THR A 78 11.35 15.94 4.92
CA THR A 78 9.94 15.77 5.30
C THR A 78 9.75 14.55 6.20
N ALA A 79 10.35 13.41 5.86
CA ALA A 79 10.28 12.20 6.67
C ALA A 79 10.93 12.36 8.05
N ARG A 80 12.10 13.01 8.13
CA ARG A 80 12.76 13.31 9.42
C ARG A 80 11.89 14.20 10.31
N ARG A 81 11.19 15.17 9.73
CA ARG A 81 10.26 16.05 10.47
C ARG A 81 9.01 15.31 10.92
N LEU A 82 8.46 14.43 10.08
CA LEU A 82 7.31 13.60 10.42
C LEU A 82 7.63 12.53 11.47
N ARG A 83 8.90 12.18 11.67
CA ARG A 83 9.34 11.20 12.67
C ARG A 83 8.85 11.49 14.10
N ALA A 84 8.62 12.76 14.44
CA ALA A 84 8.04 13.16 15.72
C ALA A 84 6.63 12.58 15.99
N PHE A 85 5.94 12.12 14.94
CA PHE A 85 4.61 11.53 15.00
C PHE A 85 4.64 10.00 14.83
N GLN A 86 5.82 9.37 14.94
CA GLN A 86 5.93 7.93 14.77
C GLN A 86 5.14 7.18 15.85
N THR A 87 4.56 6.07 15.43
CA THR A 87 3.81 5.12 16.25
C THR A 87 4.25 3.71 15.88
N ASN A 88 3.76 2.73 16.62
CA ASN A 88 4.08 1.33 16.39
C ASN A 88 2.87 0.64 15.73
N ALA A 89 3.10 -0.18 14.71
CA ALA A 89 2.08 -1.03 14.13
C ALA A 89 1.99 -2.37 14.89
N ARG A 90 1.58 -2.30 16.16
CA ARG A 90 1.53 -3.44 17.09
C ARG A 90 2.87 -4.18 17.14
N ASP A 91 2.90 -5.47 16.77
CA ASP A 91 4.06 -6.35 16.78
C ASP A 91 4.68 -6.56 15.40
N ARG A 92 4.18 -5.91 14.34
CA ARG A 92 4.72 -6.03 12.97
C ARG A 92 5.81 -5.00 12.67
N ILE A 93 5.53 -3.71 12.91
CA ILE A 93 6.44 -2.59 12.60
C ILE A 93 6.65 -1.77 13.86
N GLU A 94 7.91 -1.57 14.26
CA GLU A 94 8.24 -0.83 15.47
C GLU A 94 8.03 0.68 15.29
N ASN A 95 8.56 1.27 14.21
CA ASN A 95 8.55 2.71 14.00
C ASN A 95 7.94 3.07 12.63
N MET A 96 6.74 3.65 12.63
CA MET A 96 6.08 4.08 11.39
C MET A 96 5.25 5.36 11.57
N VAL A 97 5.00 6.07 10.47
CA VAL A 97 4.05 7.19 10.42
C VAL A 97 2.98 6.87 9.38
N ARG A 98 1.73 6.87 9.84
CA ARG A 98 0.53 6.88 9.02
C ARG A 98 -0.21 8.20 9.15
N GLY A 99 -0.93 8.60 8.09
CA GLY A 99 -1.57 9.91 8.02
C GLY A 99 -0.58 11.07 7.87
N GLY A 100 0.65 10.81 7.41
CA GLY A 100 1.65 11.85 7.12
C GLY A 100 1.13 12.89 6.12
N CYS A 101 0.29 12.48 5.18
CA CYS A 101 -0.36 13.38 4.22
C CYS A 101 -1.33 14.39 4.85
N TYR A 102 -1.79 14.19 6.09
CA TYR A 102 -2.54 15.21 6.84
C TYR A 102 -1.64 16.23 7.53
N ARG A 103 -0.33 15.95 7.62
CA ARG A 103 0.67 16.78 8.32
C ARG A 103 1.65 17.45 7.36
N SER A 104 1.89 16.89 6.19
CA SER A 104 2.80 17.45 5.19
C SER A 104 2.06 17.72 3.88
N ARG A 105 2.03 18.99 3.45
CA ARG A 105 1.47 19.35 2.14
C ARG A 105 2.31 18.81 1.02
N TRP A 106 3.64 18.85 1.18
CA TRP A 106 4.55 18.34 0.16
C TRP A 106 4.36 16.83 -0.05
N LEU A 107 4.29 16.05 1.04
CA LEU A 107 4.03 14.60 0.96
C LEU A 107 2.66 14.31 0.35
N ARG A 108 1.62 15.03 0.77
CA ARG A 108 0.27 14.90 0.21
C ARG A 108 0.28 15.13 -1.30
N ASP A 109 0.88 16.23 -1.74
CA ASP A 109 0.87 16.63 -3.14
C ASP A 109 1.70 15.66 -4.02
N LEU A 110 2.80 15.11 -3.49
CA LEU A 110 3.51 13.98 -4.11
C LEU A 110 2.60 12.74 -4.24
N CYS A 111 1.96 12.33 -3.14
CA CYS A 111 1.11 11.13 -3.10
C CYS A 111 -0.15 11.24 -3.97
N LEU A 112 -0.57 12.46 -4.31
CA LEU A 112 -1.71 12.78 -5.16
C LEU A 112 -1.32 13.24 -6.58
N SER A 113 -0.02 13.24 -6.93
CA SER A 113 0.46 13.70 -8.23
C SER A 113 -0.18 12.90 -9.37
N SER A 114 -0.71 13.64 -10.35
CA SER A 114 -1.28 13.06 -11.57
C SER A 114 -0.23 12.32 -12.38
N GLU A 115 0.98 12.87 -12.49
CA GLU A 115 2.10 12.34 -13.25
C GLU A 115 2.55 10.99 -12.68
N VAL A 116 2.63 10.88 -11.36
CA VAL A 116 2.94 9.60 -10.69
C VAL A 116 1.78 8.62 -10.89
N THR A 117 0.52 9.07 -10.75
CA THR A 117 -0.66 8.21 -10.94
C THR A 117 -0.75 7.66 -12.37
N GLU A 118 -0.43 8.46 -13.39
CA GLU A 118 -0.39 8.05 -14.79
C GLU A 118 0.64 6.93 -15.00
N MET A 119 1.86 7.10 -14.49
CA MET A 119 2.88 6.05 -14.57
C MET A 119 2.45 4.78 -13.81
N MET A 120 1.81 4.90 -12.63
CA MET A 120 1.33 3.73 -11.90
C MET A 120 0.22 3.00 -12.66
N ALA A 121 -0.67 3.71 -13.34
CA ALA A 121 -1.70 3.09 -14.19
C ALA A 121 -1.07 2.30 -15.36
N GLU A 122 -0.01 2.84 -15.96
CA GLU A 122 0.76 2.14 -17.00
C GLU A 122 1.43 0.88 -16.44
N VAL A 123 2.10 0.98 -15.28
CA VAL A 123 2.78 -0.17 -14.65
C VAL A 123 1.79 -1.27 -14.29
N TYR A 124 0.70 -0.93 -13.60
CA TYR A 124 -0.31 -1.92 -13.21
C TYR A 124 -1.13 -2.45 -14.39
N GLY A 125 -1.09 -1.79 -15.56
CA GLY A 125 -1.90 -2.16 -16.71
C GLY A 125 -3.41 -2.00 -16.48
N THR A 126 -3.80 -1.16 -15.52
CA THR A 126 -5.20 -0.89 -15.18
C THR A 126 -5.36 0.55 -14.71
N ALA A 127 -6.57 1.10 -14.85
CA ALA A 127 -6.84 2.45 -14.38
C ALA A 127 -6.82 2.48 -12.85
N VAL A 128 -5.98 3.34 -12.27
CA VAL A 128 -5.86 3.50 -10.82
C VAL A 128 -6.02 4.95 -10.40
N ALA A 129 -6.27 5.14 -9.10
CA ALA A 129 -6.19 6.43 -8.42
C ALA A 129 -5.47 6.24 -7.08
N PRO A 130 -4.88 7.31 -6.49
CA PRO A 130 -4.40 7.26 -5.11
C PRO A 130 -5.46 6.69 -4.17
N HIS A 131 -5.02 5.95 -3.16
CA HIS A 131 -5.92 5.26 -2.24
C HIS A 131 -6.97 6.20 -1.65
N THR A 132 -8.23 5.77 -1.64
CA THR A 132 -9.39 6.56 -1.20
C THR A 132 -9.47 6.76 0.32
N MET A 133 -8.59 6.09 1.07
CA MET A 133 -8.37 6.29 2.50
C MET A 133 -7.01 6.98 2.65
N PRO A 134 -6.97 8.31 2.83
CA PRO A 134 -5.72 9.07 2.92
C PRO A 134 -4.73 8.61 3.99
N LEU A 135 -5.16 7.90 5.03
CA LEU A 135 -4.25 7.26 5.99
C LEU A 135 -3.24 6.31 5.31
N HIS A 136 -3.59 5.77 4.14
CA HIS A 136 -2.80 4.81 3.37
C HIS A 136 -1.86 5.49 2.35
N LEU A 137 -1.87 6.82 2.29
CA LEU A 137 -1.00 7.60 1.43
C LEU A 137 0.25 8.01 2.18
N GLY A 138 1.42 7.82 1.56
CA GLY A 138 2.70 8.27 2.11
C GLY A 138 3.05 7.66 3.47
N HIS A 139 2.75 6.38 3.67
CA HIS A 139 3.13 5.63 4.87
C HIS A 139 4.66 5.56 4.98
N LEU A 140 5.23 6.00 6.10
CA LEU A 140 6.68 5.97 6.31
C LEU A 140 7.06 4.86 7.29
N ASN A 141 8.06 4.06 6.93
CA ASN A 141 8.70 3.10 7.83
C ASN A 141 10.11 3.60 8.19
N TYR A 142 10.46 3.54 9.48
CA TYR A 142 11.78 3.89 9.99
C TYR A 142 12.50 2.64 10.52
N GLU A 143 13.81 2.73 10.74
CA GLU A 143 14.59 1.66 11.35
C GLU A 143 14.07 1.27 12.76
N PRO A 144 14.18 -0.02 13.15
CA PRO A 144 13.89 -0.47 14.51
C PRO A 144 14.97 0.00 15.48
N ALA A 145 14.66 -0.03 16.78
CA ALA A 145 15.61 0.37 17.82
C ALA A 145 16.72 -0.67 18.05
N SER A 146 16.43 -1.95 17.81
CA SER A 146 17.37 -3.06 18.02
C SER A 146 17.91 -3.61 16.70
N LEU A 147 19.22 -3.87 16.65
CA LEU A 147 19.83 -4.57 15.53
C LEU A 147 19.36 -6.03 15.48
N GLY A 148 19.20 -6.56 14.27
CA GLY A 148 18.69 -7.92 14.04
C GLY A 148 17.17 -8.02 13.98
N ASP A 149 16.43 -7.02 14.47
CA ASP A 149 14.99 -6.92 14.24
C ASP A 149 14.73 -6.53 12.78
N ALA A 150 13.72 -7.15 12.18
CA ALA A 150 13.26 -6.76 10.85
C ALA A 150 12.59 -5.38 10.94
N VAL A 151 12.85 -4.54 9.94
CA VAL A 151 12.20 -3.23 9.83
C VAL A 151 10.69 -3.42 9.61
N ASP A 152 10.35 -4.40 8.78
CA ASP A 152 9.02 -4.97 8.67
C ASP A 152 9.19 -6.48 8.45
N LYS A 153 8.45 -7.29 9.20
CA LYS A 153 8.52 -8.77 9.14
C LYS A 153 8.06 -9.29 7.79
N TRP A 154 8.30 -10.56 7.46
CA TRP A 154 7.66 -11.18 6.30
C TRP A 154 6.13 -11.05 6.37
N HIS A 155 5.55 -10.40 5.37
CA HIS A 155 4.12 -10.12 5.27
C HIS A 155 3.68 -9.99 3.81
N HIS A 156 2.38 -9.84 3.59
CA HIS A 156 1.81 -9.22 2.40
C HIS A 156 0.94 -8.05 2.87
N ASP A 157 0.82 -7.02 2.05
CA ASP A 157 0.26 -5.77 2.52
C ASP A 157 -1.25 -5.82 2.78
N THR A 158 -1.70 -4.83 3.53
CA THR A 158 -3.13 -4.53 3.69
C THR A 158 -3.66 -3.69 2.54
N LEU A 159 -2.79 -3.20 1.64
CA LEU A 159 -3.15 -2.46 0.44
C LEU A 159 -3.31 -3.42 -0.74
N ALA A 160 -4.25 -3.10 -1.64
CA ALA A 160 -4.38 -3.81 -2.91
C ALA A 160 -3.16 -3.58 -3.81
N LEU A 161 -2.86 -2.31 -4.09
CA LEU A 161 -1.78 -1.87 -4.97
C LEU A 161 -1.00 -0.77 -4.27
N ASP A 162 0.32 -0.79 -4.38
CA ASP A 162 1.19 0.25 -3.84
C ASP A 162 2.53 0.31 -4.58
N TYR A 163 3.31 1.36 -4.30
CA TYR A 163 4.74 1.29 -4.51
C TYR A 163 5.47 1.50 -3.18
N VAL A 164 6.66 0.91 -3.08
CA VAL A 164 7.61 1.15 -2.00
C VAL A 164 8.79 1.93 -2.56
N MET A 165 9.04 3.12 -2.00
CA MET A 165 10.13 4.02 -2.38
C MET A 165 11.23 4.04 -1.31
N MET A 166 12.49 3.99 -1.76
CA MET A 166 13.65 4.23 -0.89
C MET A 166 13.79 5.73 -0.62
N VAL A 167 13.72 6.12 0.65
CA VAL A 167 13.92 7.53 1.09
C VAL A 167 15.36 7.74 1.54
N SER A 168 15.86 6.87 2.41
CA SER A 168 17.29 6.77 2.69
C SER A 168 18.02 6.13 1.50
N ASP A 169 19.31 6.42 1.35
CA ASP A 169 20.13 5.88 0.25
C ASP A 169 20.39 4.37 0.41
N PRO A 170 19.74 3.50 -0.39
CA PRO A 170 19.86 2.05 -0.28
C PRO A 170 21.25 1.51 -0.61
N THR A 171 22.10 2.29 -1.30
CA THR A 171 23.45 1.89 -1.70
C THR A 171 24.47 2.00 -0.57
N THR A 172 24.10 2.73 0.49
CA THR A 172 24.96 2.98 1.66
C THR A 172 24.51 2.23 2.91
N LEU A 173 23.31 1.62 2.89
CA LEU A 173 22.73 0.95 4.04
C LEU A 173 23.41 -0.40 4.35
N PRO A 174 23.84 -0.63 5.61
CA PRO A 174 24.33 -1.92 6.08
C PRO A 174 23.14 -2.84 6.40
N GLY A 175 22.71 -3.64 5.44
CA GLY A 175 21.49 -4.46 5.55
C GLY A 175 20.22 -3.66 5.24
N GLY A 176 19.11 -3.94 5.91
CA GLY A 176 17.87 -3.15 5.74
C GLY A 176 17.15 -3.36 4.40
N ARG A 177 17.59 -4.35 3.62
CA ARG A 177 17.20 -4.56 2.23
C ARG A 177 15.71 -4.83 2.10
N PHE A 178 15.11 -4.34 1.01
CA PHE A 178 13.78 -4.79 0.60
C PHE A 178 13.92 -6.17 -0.04
N GLU A 179 13.16 -7.15 0.45
CA GLU A 179 13.23 -8.54 0.01
C GLU A 179 11.84 -9.04 -0.39
N ILE A 180 11.78 -9.79 -1.49
CA ILE A 180 10.56 -10.37 -2.03
C ILE A 180 10.68 -11.89 -2.02
N PHE A 181 9.65 -12.58 -1.53
CA PHE A 181 9.56 -14.02 -1.65
C PHE A 181 8.97 -14.41 -3.01
N LEU A 182 9.69 -15.26 -3.74
CA LEU A 182 9.29 -15.82 -5.04
C LEU A 182 8.35 -17.02 -4.83
N GLY A 183 7.16 -16.72 -4.32
CA GLY A 183 6.09 -17.67 -4.07
C GLY A 183 4.78 -16.97 -3.72
N THR A 184 3.73 -17.74 -3.52
CA THR A 184 2.42 -17.21 -3.16
C THR A 184 2.31 -16.91 -1.67
N LYS A 185 1.29 -16.14 -1.27
CA LYS A 185 0.92 -15.95 0.14
C LYS A 185 0.48 -17.26 0.81
N HIS A 186 0.00 -18.23 0.04
CA HIS A 186 -0.32 -19.59 0.50
C HIS A 186 0.93 -20.40 0.83
N ASP A 187 1.97 -20.31 -0.02
CA ASP A 187 3.28 -20.90 0.25
C ASP A 187 3.88 -20.31 1.53
N ALA A 188 3.85 -18.99 1.68
CA ALA A 188 4.37 -18.30 2.86
C ALA A 188 3.61 -18.70 4.14
N ALA A 189 2.28 -18.80 4.08
CA ALA A 189 1.46 -19.28 5.19
C ALA A 189 1.80 -20.74 5.57
N THR A 190 2.05 -21.60 4.59
CA THR A 190 2.45 -23.00 4.80
C THR A 190 3.82 -23.09 5.48
N LEU A 191 4.78 -22.26 5.04
CA LEU A 191 6.10 -22.16 5.68
C LEU A 191 5.99 -21.67 7.12
N ALA A 192 5.22 -20.60 7.35
CA ALA A 192 5.00 -20.02 8.67
C ALA A 192 4.35 -21.03 9.64
N ALA A 193 3.34 -21.78 9.18
CA ALA A 193 2.69 -22.82 9.97
C ALA A 193 3.64 -23.96 10.36
N ALA A 194 4.71 -24.16 9.59
CA ALA A 194 5.79 -25.10 9.89
C ALA A 194 6.95 -24.48 10.69
N GLY A 195 6.82 -23.23 11.17
CA GLY A 195 7.87 -22.51 11.88
C GLY A 195 9.05 -22.08 10.99
N LYS A 196 8.85 -21.98 9.68
CA LYS A 196 9.90 -21.69 8.70
C LYS A 196 9.71 -20.31 8.06
N ARG A 197 10.83 -19.66 7.77
CA ARG A 197 10.89 -18.46 6.92
C ARG A 197 10.97 -18.84 5.44
N PRO A 198 10.64 -17.91 4.52
CA PRO A 198 11.01 -18.02 3.10
C PRO A 198 12.47 -18.47 2.92
N PRO A 199 12.74 -19.52 2.12
CA PRO A 199 14.09 -20.01 1.90
C PRO A 199 14.87 -19.03 1.03
N THR A 200 16.16 -18.86 1.32
CA THR A 200 16.99 -17.79 0.73
C THR A 200 17.15 -17.89 -0.79
N ASP A 201 17.09 -19.09 -1.37
CA ASP A 201 17.12 -19.34 -2.81
C ASP A 201 15.81 -18.96 -3.52
N ARG A 202 14.75 -18.68 -2.76
CA ARG A 202 13.48 -18.12 -3.25
C ARG A 202 13.27 -16.68 -2.80
N VAL A 203 14.32 -15.98 -2.38
CA VAL A 203 14.25 -14.56 -2.02
C VAL A 203 14.95 -13.72 -3.08
N LEU A 204 14.22 -12.79 -3.67
CA LEU A 204 14.75 -11.76 -4.55
C LEU A 204 15.05 -10.49 -3.74
N VAL A 205 16.21 -9.91 -3.98
CA VAL A 205 16.59 -8.59 -3.45
C VAL A 205 16.71 -7.62 -4.62
N PRO A 206 15.71 -6.75 -4.87
CA PRO A 206 15.80 -5.77 -5.96
C PRO A 206 16.98 -4.81 -5.74
N ASP A 207 17.56 -4.35 -6.85
CA ASP A 207 18.64 -3.36 -6.84
C ASP A 207 18.08 -1.95 -7.02
N PHE A 208 18.17 -1.13 -5.98
CA PHE A 208 17.72 0.26 -5.99
C PHE A 208 18.92 1.18 -6.17
N PRO A 209 19.01 1.96 -7.26
CA PRO A 209 20.15 2.82 -7.53
C PRO A 209 20.34 4.00 -6.57
N GLY A 210 19.33 4.39 -5.79
CA GLY A 210 19.42 5.52 -4.87
C GLY A 210 18.08 5.94 -4.26
N PRO A 211 18.05 7.04 -3.49
CA PRO A 211 16.83 7.68 -3.02
C PRO A 211 15.88 8.06 -4.17
N GLY A 212 14.57 8.02 -3.92
CA GLY A 212 13.57 8.39 -4.93
C GLY A 212 13.28 7.30 -5.98
N TRP A 213 13.97 6.16 -5.89
CA TRP A 213 13.64 4.95 -6.63
C TRP A 213 12.60 4.12 -5.88
N ALA A 214 11.70 3.52 -6.63
CA ALA A 214 10.57 2.76 -6.12
C ALA A 214 10.39 1.44 -6.85
N ILE A 215 9.62 0.55 -6.25
CA ILE A 215 9.12 -0.69 -6.84
C ILE A 215 7.60 -0.72 -6.69
N ALA A 216 6.88 -1.08 -7.75
CA ALA A 216 5.43 -1.25 -7.71
C ALA A 216 5.10 -2.68 -7.31
N LEU A 217 4.09 -2.84 -6.45
CA LEU A 217 3.64 -4.12 -5.93
C LEU A 217 2.12 -4.24 -6.08
N HIS A 218 1.69 -5.47 -6.27
CA HIS A 218 0.38 -5.92 -5.84
C HIS A 218 0.47 -6.30 -4.36
N GLY A 219 0.29 -5.30 -3.49
CA GLY A 219 0.59 -5.37 -2.06
C GLY A 219 0.04 -6.62 -1.36
N ASN A 220 -1.26 -6.92 -1.52
CA ASN A 220 -1.90 -8.09 -0.89
C ASN A 220 -1.37 -9.44 -1.43
N MET A 221 -0.80 -9.46 -2.63
CA MET A 221 -0.43 -10.70 -3.30
C MET A 221 1.08 -11.00 -3.24
N VAL A 222 1.92 -9.99 -3.00
CA VAL A 222 3.37 -10.16 -2.96
C VAL A 222 3.85 -10.24 -1.52
N VAL A 223 4.44 -11.38 -1.17
CA VAL A 223 5.06 -11.57 0.15
C VAL A 223 6.44 -10.93 0.15
N HIS A 224 6.68 -10.00 1.07
CA HIS A 224 7.91 -9.22 1.12
C HIS A 224 8.25 -8.79 2.55
N ARG A 225 9.42 -8.17 2.73
CA ARG A 225 9.87 -7.61 4.00
C ARG A 225 10.88 -6.49 3.86
N GLY A 226 11.05 -5.72 4.94
CA GLY A 226 12.25 -4.91 5.18
C GLY A 226 13.20 -5.70 6.09
N ALA A 227 14.27 -6.27 5.52
CA ALA A 227 15.22 -7.10 6.25
C ALA A 227 15.91 -6.33 7.40
N PRO A 228 16.49 -7.03 8.39
CA PRO A 228 17.24 -6.40 9.46
C PRO A 228 18.43 -5.58 8.98
N LEU A 229 18.81 -4.57 9.77
CA LEU A 229 20.08 -3.85 9.62
C LEU A 229 21.22 -4.64 10.26
N ASP A 230 22.37 -4.67 9.60
CA ASP A 230 23.61 -5.27 10.11
C ASP A 230 24.33 -4.34 11.11
N SER A 231 24.10 -3.03 11.00
CA SER A 231 24.56 -2.01 11.95
C SER A 231 23.65 -0.79 11.94
N ALA A 232 23.73 0.05 12.97
CA ALA A 232 22.82 1.19 13.12
C ALA A 232 22.95 2.17 11.94
N ALA A 233 21.82 2.45 11.28
CA ALA A 233 21.73 3.37 10.15
C ALA A 233 20.30 3.93 10.05
N GLU A 234 20.17 5.16 9.51
CA GLU A 234 18.87 5.76 9.22
C GLU A 234 18.26 5.10 7.98
N ARG A 235 17.21 4.30 8.14
CA ARG A 235 16.58 3.54 7.06
C ARG A 235 15.11 3.92 6.96
N ILE A 236 14.80 4.73 5.97
CA ILE A 236 13.47 5.25 5.73
C ILE A 236 12.97 4.75 4.36
N THR A 237 11.75 4.23 4.34
CA THR A 237 10.99 3.97 3.10
C THR A 237 9.62 4.62 3.15
N MET A 238 9.10 5.00 2.00
CA MET A 238 7.75 5.54 1.85
C MET A 238 6.91 4.59 0.99
N VAL A 239 5.70 4.28 1.43
CA VAL A 239 4.73 3.45 0.73
C VAL A 239 3.52 4.31 0.35
N ASN A 240 3.12 4.29 -0.92
CA ASN A 240 1.92 4.99 -1.36
C ASN A 240 0.92 4.02 -1.99
N GLY A 241 -0.28 3.96 -1.41
CA GLY A 241 -1.34 3.07 -1.87
C GLY A 241 -2.14 3.61 -3.07
N TYR A 242 -2.66 2.68 -3.86
CA TYR A 242 -3.56 2.91 -4.98
C TYR A 242 -4.78 2.00 -4.90
N VAL A 243 -5.88 2.43 -5.52
CA VAL A 243 -7.07 1.62 -5.76
C VAL A 243 -7.32 1.51 -7.26
N SER A 244 -7.86 0.37 -7.69
CA SER A 244 -8.41 0.23 -9.04
C SER A 244 -9.65 1.09 -9.22
N LEU A 245 -9.77 1.76 -10.36
CA LEU A 245 -11.01 2.43 -10.77
C LEU A 245 -12.06 1.45 -11.30
N ASP A 246 -11.67 0.21 -11.64
CA ASP A 246 -12.62 -0.89 -11.81
C ASP A 246 -13.09 -1.39 -10.44
N ARG A 247 -14.27 -0.89 -10.05
CA ARG A 247 -14.92 -1.23 -8.78
C ARG A 247 -15.68 -2.56 -8.81
N SER A 248 -15.64 -3.30 -9.92
CA SER A 248 -16.30 -4.60 -10.04
C SER A 248 -15.46 -5.76 -9.49
N CYS A 249 -14.13 -5.65 -9.57
CA CYS A 249 -13.17 -6.58 -8.95
C CYS A 249 -13.25 -6.55 -7.42
N ASP A 250 -12.78 -7.60 -6.76
CA ASP A 250 -12.80 -7.70 -5.29
C ASP A 250 -12.05 -6.52 -4.65
N ASP A 251 -12.35 -6.24 -3.39
CA ASP A 251 -11.48 -5.37 -2.61
C ASP A 251 -10.31 -6.19 -2.07
N GLN A 252 -9.11 -5.97 -2.62
CA GLN A 252 -7.91 -6.60 -2.08
C GLN A 252 -7.35 -5.83 -0.88
N SER A 253 -7.94 -4.69 -0.47
CA SER A 253 -7.52 -4.03 0.76
C SER A 253 -8.02 -4.76 2.01
N ARG A 254 -7.15 -4.94 3.00
CA ARG A 254 -7.45 -5.61 4.28
C ARG A 254 -7.65 -4.59 5.40
N SER A 255 -8.59 -3.66 5.18
CA SER A 255 -8.84 -2.52 6.10
C SER A 255 -9.18 -2.94 7.53
N ARG A 256 -9.72 -4.15 7.72
CA ARG A 256 -9.98 -4.73 9.04
C ARG A 256 -8.72 -4.89 9.88
N ASP A 257 -7.59 -5.26 9.28
CA ASP A 257 -6.31 -5.44 9.99
C ASP A 257 -5.80 -4.13 10.60
N LEU A 258 -6.23 -3.00 10.05
CA LEU A 258 -5.83 -1.67 10.50
C LEU A 258 -6.63 -1.18 11.71
N VAL A 259 -7.66 -1.91 12.12
CA VAL A 259 -8.41 -1.63 13.35
C VAL A 259 -7.47 -1.76 14.56
N GLY A 260 -7.28 -0.66 15.28
CA GLY A 260 -6.35 -0.56 16.42
C GLY A 260 -4.87 -0.45 16.03
N VAL A 261 -4.58 -0.20 14.75
CA VAL A 261 -3.31 0.35 14.28
C VAL A 261 -3.50 1.82 13.92
N ASP A 262 -4.48 2.09 13.04
CA ASP A 262 -4.79 3.43 12.59
C ASP A 262 -5.60 4.20 13.63
N ASP A 263 -5.50 5.54 13.58
CA ASP A 263 -6.30 6.44 14.39
C ASP A 263 -7.80 6.15 14.18
N PRO A 264 -8.53 5.70 15.22
CA PRO A 264 -9.93 5.35 15.09
C PRO A 264 -10.82 6.51 14.62
N ALA A 265 -10.44 7.75 14.94
CA ALA A 265 -11.18 8.94 14.54
C ALA A 265 -11.15 9.15 13.00
N LEU A 266 -10.04 8.76 12.36
CA LEU A 266 -9.86 8.84 10.92
C LEU A 266 -10.33 7.57 10.21
N LEU A 267 -9.91 6.41 10.70
CA LEU A 267 -10.13 5.11 10.06
C LEU A 267 -11.62 4.87 9.77
N ALA A 268 -12.49 5.09 10.76
CA ALA A 268 -13.92 4.84 10.58
C ALA A 268 -14.55 5.73 9.49
N THR A 269 -14.15 7.00 9.44
CA THR A 269 -14.66 7.97 8.45
C THR A 269 -14.15 7.61 7.05
N GLU A 270 -12.85 7.36 6.91
CA GLU A 270 -12.22 7.04 5.63
C GLU A 270 -12.70 5.71 5.08
N TRP A 271 -12.78 4.68 5.92
CA TRP A 271 -13.27 3.36 5.50
C TRP A 271 -14.73 3.42 5.08
N THR A 272 -15.58 4.16 5.81
CA THR A 272 -16.97 4.37 5.41
C THR A 272 -17.06 5.02 4.03
N ARG A 273 -16.24 6.05 3.76
CA ARG A 273 -16.18 6.71 2.43
C ARG A 273 -15.68 5.76 1.35
N HIS A 274 -14.66 4.96 1.62
CA HIS A 274 -14.14 3.96 0.70
C HIS A 274 -15.20 2.91 0.34
N ALA A 275 -15.84 2.31 1.33
CA ALA A 275 -16.88 1.30 1.12
C ALA A 275 -18.09 1.88 0.36
N ALA A 276 -18.50 3.11 0.69
CA ALA A 276 -19.56 3.81 -0.03
C ALA A 276 -19.16 4.07 -1.49
N TRP A 277 -17.94 4.55 -1.75
CA TRP A 277 -17.43 4.80 -3.10
C TRP A 277 -17.39 3.53 -3.95
N ARG A 278 -16.97 2.39 -3.37
CA ARG A 278 -17.02 1.09 -4.06
C ARG A 278 -18.45 0.67 -4.37
N GLY A 279 -19.34 0.72 -3.37
CA GLY A 279 -20.76 0.36 -3.51
C GLY A 279 -21.49 1.21 -4.56
N VAL A 280 -21.28 2.53 -4.57
CA VAL A 280 -21.82 3.43 -5.62
C VAL A 280 -21.40 2.97 -7.01
N GLY A 281 -20.18 2.47 -7.17
CA GLY A 281 -19.69 1.99 -8.46
C GLY A 281 -20.35 0.73 -8.96
N ARG A 282 -20.46 -0.25 -8.07
CA ARG A 282 -21.13 -1.50 -8.39
C ARG A 282 -22.61 -1.26 -8.66
N LEU A 283 -23.27 -0.40 -7.89
CA LEU A 283 -24.67 -0.02 -8.11
C LEU A 283 -24.86 0.72 -9.44
N GLN A 284 -23.98 1.67 -9.77
CA GLN A 284 -24.04 2.37 -11.06
C GLN A 284 -23.88 1.40 -12.24
N LYS A 285 -22.98 0.41 -12.13
CA LYS A 285 -22.82 -0.64 -13.15
C LYS A 285 -24.12 -1.44 -13.36
N LEU A 286 -24.90 -1.70 -12.31
CA LEU A 286 -26.21 -2.32 -12.48
C LEU A 286 -27.19 -1.42 -13.24
N VAL A 287 -27.20 -0.11 -12.95
CA VAL A 287 -28.05 0.84 -13.68
C VAL A 287 -27.70 0.86 -15.17
N ASP A 288 -26.41 0.78 -15.50
CA ASP A 288 -25.92 0.90 -16.86
C ASP A 288 -26.07 -0.41 -17.66
N ASP A 289 -25.81 -1.57 -17.04
CA ASP A 289 -25.60 -2.84 -17.76
C ASP A 289 -26.72 -3.88 -17.59
N LEU A 290 -27.65 -3.72 -16.63
CA LEU A 290 -28.59 -4.79 -16.30
C LEU A 290 -29.65 -4.98 -17.40
N PRO A 291 -29.74 -6.16 -18.05
CA PRO A 291 -30.66 -6.36 -19.16
C PRO A 291 -32.10 -6.57 -18.67
N PHE A 292 -33.07 -6.24 -19.53
CA PHE A 292 -34.47 -6.64 -19.32
C PHE A 292 -34.61 -8.17 -19.36
N GLY A 293 -35.57 -8.69 -18.57
CA GLY A 293 -35.94 -10.11 -18.59
C GLY A 293 -35.23 -11.00 -17.57
N ILE A 294 -34.45 -10.43 -16.66
CA ILE A 294 -34.01 -11.18 -15.46
C ILE A 294 -35.19 -11.44 -14.52
N ASP A 295 -35.13 -12.54 -13.77
CA ASP A 295 -36.11 -12.84 -12.72
C ASP A 295 -35.80 -12.10 -11.40
N ASN A 296 -36.73 -12.21 -10.45
CA ASN A 296 -36.64 -11.54 -9.16
C ASN A 296 -35.45 -12.02 -8.30
N GLU A 297 -35.13 -13.31 -8.34
CA GLU A 297 -34.02 -13.88 -7.55
C GLU A 297 -32.69 -13.34 -8.08
N ARG A 298 -32.50 -13.37 -9.40
CA ARG A 298 -31.30 -12.84 -10.03
C ARG A 298 -31.14 -11.34 -9.84
N ALA A 299 -32.24 -10.58 -9.85
CA ALA A 299 -32.21 -9.16 -9.54
C ALA A 299 -31.74 -8.91 -8.09
N ALA A 300 -32.23 -9.69 -7.13
CA ALA A 300 -31.82 -9.59 -5.73
C ALA A 300 -30.33 -9.93 -5.55
N ASP A 301 -29.85 -11.05 -6.12
CA ASP A 301 -28.44 -11.46 -6.08
C ASP A 301 -27.50 -10.36 -6.59
N ARG A 302 -27.90 -9.68 -7.68
CA ARG A 302 -27.10 -8.60 -8.27
C ARG A 302 -27.01 -7.40 -7.33
N LEU A 303 -28.12 -7.02 -6.69
CA LEU A 303 -28.14 -5.94 -5.72
C LEU A 303 -27.30 -6.27 -4.48
N GLU A 304 -27.41 -7.50 -3.95
CA GLU A 304 -26.60 -7.97 -2.82
C GLU A 304 -25.11 -7.93 -3.15
N ALA A 305 -24.72 -8.46 -4.32
CA ALA A 305 -23.34 -8.41 -4.79
C ALA A 305 -22.82 -6.96 -4.97
N ALA A 306 -23.69 -6.03 -5.36
CA ALA A 306 -23.30 -4.63 -5.54
C ALA A 306 -23.06 -3.88 -4.22
N ILE A 307 -23.69 -4.31 -3.12
CA ILE A 307 -23.52 -3.69 -1.80
C ILE A 307 -22.60 -4.50 -0.87
N THR A 308 -21.94 -5.53 -1.38
CA THR A 308 -21.12 -6.46 -0.56
C THR A 308 -20.04 -5.72 0.25
N ASP A 309 -19.36 -4.74 -0.36
CA ASP A 309 -18.30 -3.94 0.29
C ASP A 309 -18.87 -3.11 1.47
N VAL A 310 -20.07 -2.57 1.31
CA VAL A 310 -20.78 -1.82 2.37
C VAL A 310 -21.20 -2.75 3.49
N GLN A 311 -21.78 -3.90 3.15
CA GLN A 311 -22.19 -4.90 4.15
C GLN A 311 -20.99 -5.44 4.93
N GLN A 312 -19.87 -5.67 4.26
CA GLN A 312 -18.62 -6.13 4.87
C GLN A 312 -18.07 -5.05 5.82
N ALA A 313 -17.96 -3.79 5.39
CA ALA A 313 -17.53 -2.69 6.25
C ALA A 313 -18.42 -2.53 7.50
N ILE A 314 -19.75 -2.66 7.36
CA ILE A 314 -20.68 -2.63 8.51
C ILE A 314 -20.38 -3.76 9.50
N ARG A 315 -20.14 -4.99 9.01
CA ARG A 315 -19.78 -6.13 9.87
C ARG A 315 -18.45 -5.88 10.56
N ASP A 316 -17.45 -5.40 9.83
CA ASP A 316 -16.10 -5.24 10.36
C ASP A 316 -15.98 -4.10 11.37
N LEU A 317 -16.58 -2.94 11.10
CA LEU A 317 -16.60 -1.79 12.01
C LEU A 317 -17.31 -2.08 13.34
N ARG A 318 -18.12 -3.13 13.40
CA ARG A 318 -18.85 -3.57 14.62
C ARG A 318 -18.16 -4.71 15.36
N ALA A 319 -17.08 -5.25 14.80
CA ALA A 319 -16.39 -6.39 15.36
C ALA A 319 -15.14 -5.96 16.13
N ASP A 320 -14.65 -6.85 16.99
CA ASP A 320 -13.42 -6.59 17.73
C ASP A 320 -12.19 -6.58 16.81
N PRO A 321 -11.14 -5.79 17.15
CA PRO A 321 -9.88 -5.76 16.41
C PRO A 321 -9.22 -7.14 16.34
N MET A 322 -8.61 -7.46 15.19
CA MET A 322 -7.84 -8.69 15.01
C MET A 322 -6.32 -8.44 15.16
N PRO A 323 -5.51 -9.48 15.45
CA PRO A 323 -4.06 -9.39 15.32
C PRO A 323 -3.67 -9.05 13.88
N MET A 324 -2.60 -8.26 13.71
CA MET A 324 -2.04 -7.97 12.40
C MET A 324 -1.45 -9.25 11.77
N GLU A 325 -1.68 -9.44 10.47
CA GLU A 325 -1.15 -10.61 9.77
C GLU A 325 0.33 -10.44 9.41
N HIS A 326 1.15 -11.41 9.82
CA HIS A 326 2.56 -11.56 9.45
C HIS A 326 2.97 -13.03 9.60
N TYR A 327 4.03 -13.44 8.90
CA TYR A 327 4.46 -14.85 8.81
C TYR A 327 5.46 -15.28 9.90
N GLU A 328 5.79 -14.38 10.82
CA GLU A 328 6.84 -14.60 11.83
C GLU A 328 6.29 -14.85 13.23
N ARG A 329 5.56 -15.96 13.42
CA ARG A 329 4.98 -16.37 14.71
C ARG A 329 5.76 -17.57 15.28
N GLY A 330 6.31 -17.43 16.49
CA GLY A 330 6.92 -18.55 17.22
C GLY A 330 8.12 -19.20 16.51
N ILE A 331 8.92 -18.42 15.79
CA ILE A 331 10.12 -18.89 15.10
C ILE A 331 11.18 -19.27 16.15
N GLU A 332 11.61 -20.54 16.15
CA GLU A 332 12.88 -20.97 16.76
C GLU A 332 14.07 -20.53 15.89
#